data_AF-A0A4U3EVK9-F1
#
_entry.id   AF-A0A4U3EVK9-F1
#
_cell.length_a   1.000
_cell.length_b   1.000
_cell.length_c   1.000
_cell.angle_alpha   90.00
_cell.angle_beta   90.00
_cell.angle_gamma   90.00
#
_symmetry.space_group_name_H-M   'P 1'
#
loop_
_entity.id
_entity.type
_entity.pdbx_description
1 polymer ?
#
loop_
_entity_poly.entity_id
_entity_poly.type
_entity_poly.pdbx_seq_one_letter_code
_entity_poly.pdbx_strand_id
1 'polypeptide(L)'
;MKKVEDNKPIMHVVGGQRVFPTMTNKLTEKEYMVIKAFAWSKLLGDRMLPVKWLKPSTKGTKVNFNMAKNQGEFDKDLTKFKDYITEVNELYPDVGITID
;
A
#
# COMPACT_ATOMS: atom_id res chain seq x y z
N MET A 1 16.41 28.66 39.93
CA MET A 1 15.21 28.40 39.09
C MET A 1 15.64 27.50 37.93
N LYS A 2 15.21 26.23 37.89
CA LYS A 2 15.45 25.33 36.74
C LYS A 2 14.27 25.47 35.78
N LYS A 3 14.53 25.73 34.51
CA LYS A 3 13.51 25.78 33.44
C LYS A 3 12.90 24.39 33.30
N VAL A 4 11.58 24.30 33.39
CA VAL A 4 10.82 23.10 33.07
C VAL A 4 10.76 23.05 31.54
N GLU A 5 11.48 22.11 30.94
CA GLU A 5 11.37 21.85 29.49
C GLU A 5 9.98 21.29 29.20
N ASP A 6 9.25 21.98 28.34
CA ASP A 6 7.98 21.52 27.75
C ASP A 6 8.23 20.24 26.94
N ASN A 7 8.04 19.09 27.58
CA ASN A 7 8.17 17.78 26.96
C ASN A 7 6.92 17.50 26.10
N LYS A 8 6.83 18.13 24.92
CA LYS A 8 5.74 17.87 23.97
C LYS A 8 5.87 16.44 23.42
N PRO A 9 4.81 15.62 23.48
CA PRO A 9 4.86 14.27 22.94
C PRO A 9 5.07 14.31 21.41
N ILE A 10 6.11 13.60 20.95
CA ILE A 10 6.35 13.37 19.52
C ILE A 10 5.32 12.35 19.04
N MET A 11 4.33 12.79 18.25
CA MET A 11 3.37 11.86 17.65
C MET A 11 4.04 11.10 16.49
N HIS A 12 4.23 9.80 16.66
CA HIS A 12 4.66 8.91 15.58
C HIS A 12 3.42 8.30 14.90
N VAL A 13 3.28 8.53 13.59
CA VAL A 13 2.27 7.84 12.79
C VAL A 13 2.68 6.38 12.66
N VAL A 14 1.94 5.48 13.29
CA VAL A 14 2.18 4.02 13.24
C VAL A 14 1.41 3.32 12.12
N GLY A 15 0.44 4.00 11.54
CA GLY A 15 -0.43 3.50 10.49
C GLY A 15 -1.56 4.48 10.18
N GLY A 16 -2.39 4.13 9.21
CA GLY A 16 -3.48 4.99 8.78
C GLY A 16 -4.31 4.40 7.65
N GLN A 17 -5.03 5.28 6.96
CA GLN A 17 -5.83 4.92 5.80
C GLN A 17 -5.50 5.86 4.64
N ARG A 18 -5.30 5.31 3.44
CA ARG A 18 -5.10 6.05 2.20
C ARG A 18 -6.19 5.71 1.21
N VAL A 19 -6.63 6.68 0.43
CA VAL A 19 -7.60 6.47 -0.66
C VAL A 19 -6.86 6.49 -1.99
N PHE A 20 -7.18 5.53 -2.86
CA PHE A 20 -6.75 5.51 -4.25
C PHE A 20 -7.98 5.78 -5.14
N PRO A 21 -8.20 7.05 -5.55
CA PRO A 21 -9.41 7.46 -6.27
C PRO A 21 -9.59 6.76 -7.63
N THR A 22 -8.49 6.36 -8.26
CA THR A 22 -8.51 5.66 -9.55
C THR A 22 -8.98 4.21 -9.45
N MET A 23 -8.92 3.61 -8.26
CA MET A 23 -9.32 2.21 -8.02
C MET A 23 -10.82 2.13 -7.72
N THR A 24 -11.66 2.40 -8.72
CA THR A 24 -13.12 2.42 -8.54
C THR A 24 -13.77 1.06 -8.79
N ASN A 25 -15.04 0.93 -8.40
CA ASN A 25 -15.87 -0.24 -8.74
C ASN A 25 -16.32 -0.29 -10.21
N LYS A 26 -15.89 0.65 -11.05
CA LYS A 26 -16.19 0.68 -12.49
C LYS A 26 -15.11 -0.01 -13.32
N LEU A 27 -13.96 -0.31 -12.71
CA LEU A 27 -12.87 -1.01 -13.37
C LEU A 27 -13.26 -2.47 -13.59
N THR A 28 -12.80 -3.03 -14.70
CA THR A 28 -12.75 -4.48 -14.87
C THR A 28 -11.80 -5.09 -13.83
N GLU A 29 -11.95 -6.39 -13.57
CA GLU A 29 -11.07 -7.11 -12.65
C GLU A 29 -9.59 -6.95 -13.03
N LYS A 30 -9.27 -7.13 -14.32
CA LYS A 30 -7.94 -6.93 -14.88
C LYS A 30 -7.40 -5.54 -14.59
N GLU A 31 -8.13 -4.49 -14.97
CA GLU A 31 -7.69 -3.10 -14.73
C GLU A 31 -7.49 -2.82 -13.24
N TYR A 32 -8.41 -3.32 -12.40
CA TYR A 32 -8.32 -3.16 -10.96
C TYR A 32 -7.04 -3.81 -10.40
N MET A 33 -6.71 -5.03 -10.84
CA MET A 33 -5.53 -5.74 -10.36
C MET A 33 -4.23 -5.06 -10.79
N VAL A 34 -4.17 -4.60 -12.04
CA VAL A 34 -3.02 -3.83 -12.55
C VAL A 34 -2.85 -2.51 -11.79
N ILE A 35 -3.94 -1.75 -11.59
CA ILE A 35 -3.86 -0.47 -10.86
C ILE A 35 -3.53 -0.72 -9.38
N LYS A 36 -4.01 -1.82 -8.79
CA LYS A 36 -3.65 -2.22 -7.42
C LYS A 36 -2.16 -2.49 -7.29
N ALA A 37 -1.53 -3.13 -8.28
CA ALA A 37 -0.07 -3.32 -8.30
C ALA A 37 0.67 -1.98 -8.23
N PHE A 38 0.30 -1.01 -9.07
CA PHE A 38 0.88 0.34 -9.02
C PHE A 38 0.63 1.06 -7.69
N ALA A 39 -0.58 0.94 -7.13
CA ALA A 39 -0.92 1.53 -5.84
C ALA A 39 -0.10 0.90 -4.70
N TRP A 40 0.11 -0.41 -4.73
CA TRP A 40 0.91 -1.13 -3.74
C TRP A 40 2.38 -0.73 -3.83
N SER A 41 2.96 -0.66 -5.04
CA SER A 41 4.33 -0.17 -5.26
C SER A 41 4.53 1.23 -4.65
N LYS A 42 3.57 2.15 -4.86
CA LYS A 42 3.59 3.48 -4.24
C LYS A 42 3.58 3.43 -2.70
N LEU A 43 2.77 2.55 -2.11
CA LEU A 43 2.76 2.37 -0.66
C LEU A 43 4.12 1.88 -0.13
N LEU A 44 4.72 0.89 -0.80
CA LEU A 44 6.04 0.39 -0.41
C LEU A 44 7.11 1.48 -0.54
N GLY A 45 7.08 2.30 -1.60
CA GLY A 45 7.97 3.46 -1.73
C GLY A 45 7.91 4.42 -0.53
N ASP A 46 6.74 4.57 0.08
CA ASP A 46 6.50 5.40 1.27
C ASP A 46 6.71 4.63 2.60
N ARG A 47 7.24 3.39 2.55
CA ARG A 47 7.32 2.45 3.68
C ARG A 47 5.98 2.18 4.38
N MET A 48 4.89 2.30 3.63
CA MET A 48 3.53 1.95 4.05
C MET A 48 3.23 0.51 3.64
N LEU A 49 2.93 -0.33 4.62
CA LEU A 49 2.63 -1.74 4.46
C LEU A 49 1.11 -1.91 4.38
N PRO A 50 0.51 -2.24 3.23
CA PRO A 50 -0.93 -2.41 3.12
C PRO A 50 -1.41 -3.60 3.96
N VAL A 51 -2.30 -3.31 4.91
CA VAL A 51 -2.93 -4.31 5.80
C VAL A 51 -4.24 -4.81 5.21
N LYS A 52 -5.04 -3.89 4.64
CA LYS A 52 -6.37 -4.23 4.13
C LYS A 52 -6.80 -3.30 3.01
N TRP A 53 -7.12 -3.89 1.87
CA TRP A 53 -7.80 -3.23 0.76
C TRP A 53 -9.32 -3.33 1.01
N LEU A 54 -9.99 -2.21 1.20
CA LEU A 54 -11.45 -2.18 1.37
C LEU A 54 -12.15 -2.37 0.01
N LYS A 55 -13.45 -2.69 0.05
CA LYS A 55 -14.25 -2.86 -1.16
C LYS A 55 -14.18 -1.58 -2.02
N PRO A 56 -13.95 -1.71 -3.34
CA PRO A 56 -13.95 -0.57 -4.25
C PRO A 56 -15.28 0.16 -4.21
N SER A 57 -15.23 1.49 -4.32
CA SER A 57 -16.40 2.35 -4.40
C SER A 57 -16.31 3.27 -5.61
N THR A 58 -17.36 4.04 -5.89
CA THR A 58 -17.32 5.09 -6.92
C THR A 58 -16.29 6.19 -6.61
N LYS A 59 -15.85 6.31 -5.35
CA LYS A 59 -14.83 7.28 -4.89
C LYS A 59 -13.41 6.67 -4.82
N GLY A 60 -13.24 5.44 -5.27
CA GLY A 60 -11.97 4.71 -5.20
C GLY A 60 -11.93 3.65 -4.10
N THR A 61 -10.75 3.06 -3.91
CA THR A 61 -10.46 2.05 -2.89
C THR A 61 -9.72 2.67 -1.72
N LYS A 62 -10.21 2.39 -0.51
CA LYS A 62 -9.52 2.73 0.75
C LYS A 62 -8.59 1.59 1.15
N VAL A 63 -7.40 1.94 1.60
CA VAL A 63 -6.37 0.99 2.01
C VAL A 63 -5.90 1.35 3.41
N ASN A 64 -6.08 0.43 4.34
CA ASN A 64 -5.47 0.54 5.66
C ASN A 64 -4.02 0.10 5.55
N PHE A 65 -3.11 0.85 6.16
CA PHE A 65 -1.68 0.56 6.15
C PHE A 65 -1.06 0.74 7.54
N ASN A 66 0.07 0.07 7.75
CA ASN A 66 0.97 0.33 8.86
C ASN A 66 2.28 0.91 8.32
N MET A 67 2.98 1.70 9.12
CA MET A 67 4.36 2.06 8.78
C MET A 67 5.27 0.88 9.09
N ALA A 68 6.19 0.55 8.18
CA ALA A 68 7.19 -0.48 8.42
C ALA A 68 8.06 -0.10 9.63
N LYS A 69 8.09 -0.95 10.66
CA LYS A 69 8.89 -0.68 11.88
C LYS A 69 10.35 -1.06 11.72
N ASN A 70 10.63 -2.01 10.83
CA ASN A 70 11.95 -2.54 10.56
C ASN A 70 12.02 -3.09 9.13
N GLN A 71 13.24 -3.37 8.66
CA GLN A 71 13.48 -3.90 7.32
C GLN A 71 12.82 -5.26 7.11
N GLY A 72 12.78 -6.13 8.14
CA GLY A 72 12.16 -7.46 8.01
C GLY A 72 10.65 -7.42 7.76
N GLU A 73 9.92 -6.44 8.30
CA GLU A 73 8.51 -6.22 7.96
C GLU A 73 8.35 -5.75 6.51
N PHE A 74 9.24 -4.85 6.08
CA PHE A 74 9.26 -4.36 4.70
C PHE A 74 9.54 -5.49 3.70
N ASP A 75 10.56 -6.31 3.95
CA ASP A 75 10.94 -7.41 3.07
C ASP A 75 9.82 -8.45 2.94
N LYS A 76 9.12 -8.74 4.04
CA LYS A 76 7.95 -9.65 4.01
C LYS A 76 6.85 -9.13 3.10
N ASP A 77 6.55 -7.83 3.17
CA ASP A 77 5.51 -7.24 2.33
C ASP A 77 5.98 -7.05 0.88
N LEU A 78 7.28 -6.85 0.65
CA LEU A 78 7.87 -6.86 -0.68
C LEU A 78 7.73 -8.25 -1.32
N THR A 79 7.93 -9.34 -0.57
CA THR A 79 7.67 -10.70 -1.07
C THR A 79 6.20 -10.89 -1.45
N LYS A 80 5.25 -10.48 -0.59
CA LYS A 80 3.82 -10.54 -0.95
C LYS A 80 3.48 -9.73 -2.19
N PHE A 81 4.11 -8.59 -2.37
CA PHE A 81 3.94 -7.77 -3.56
C PHE A 81 4.46 -8.50 -4.80
N LYS A 82 5.64 -9.13 -4.72
CA LYS A 82 6.19 -9.96 -5.81
C LYS A 82 5.25 -11.12 -6.16
N ASP A 83 4.73 -11.83 -5.16
CA ASP A 83 3.77 -12.93 -5.38
C ASP A 83 2.51 -12.42 -6.08
N TYR A 84 2.00 -11.26 -5.66
CA TYR A 84 0.85 -10.61 -6.30
C TYR A 84 1.13 -10.24 -7.76
N ILE A 85 2.32 -9.72 -8.08
CA ILE A 85 2.69 -9.42 -9.47
C ILE A 85 2.76 -10.70 -10.32
N THR A 86 3.33 -11.78 -9.77
CA THR A 86 3.36 -13.08 -10.44
C THR A 86 1.93 -13.55 -10.76
N GLU A 87 1.02 -13.51 -9.78
CA GLU A 87 -0.40 -13.84 -9.97
C GLU A 87 -1.05 -13.00 -11.08
N VAL A 88 -0.81 -11.67 -11.09
CA VAL A 88 -1.35 -10.78 -12.12
C VAL A 88 -0.82 -11.13 -13.51
N ASN A 89 0.47 -11.43 -13.62
CA ASN A 89 1.08 -11.81 -14.90
C ASN A 89 0.63 -13.18 -15.40
N GLU A 90 0.36 -14.12 -14.50
CA GLU A 90 -0.22 -15.44 -14.85
C GLU A 90 -1.67 -15.31 -15.34
N LEU A 91 -2.48 -14.49 -14.66
CA LEU A 91 -3.87 -14.24 -15.06
C LEU A 91 -3.99 -13.40 -16.32
N TYR A 92 -3.06 -12.45 -16.52
CA TYR A 92 -3.08 -11.49 -17.64
C TYR A 92 -1.71 -11.35 -18.30
N PRO A 93 -1.28 -12.35 -19.10
CA PRO A 93 0.07 -12.40 -19.67
C PRO A 93 0.41 -11.23 -20.61
N ASP A 94 -0.59 -10.55 -21.16
CA ASP A 94 -0.43 -9.42 -22.06
C ASP A 94 -0.09 -8.10 -21.35
N VAL A 95 -0.14 -8.06 -20.02
CA VAL A 95 0.20 -6.85 -19.23
C VAL A 95 1.71 -6.75 -18.99
N GLY A 96 2.36 -7.86 -18.62
CA GLY A 96 3.81 -7.93 -18.42
C GLY A 96 4.36 -6.95 -17.38
N ILE A 97 3.87 -6.98 -16.14
CA ILE A 97 4.39 -6.12 -15.06
C ILE A 97 5.77 -6.62 -14.61
N THR A 98 6.78 -5.76 -14.68
CA THR A 98 8.15 -6.04 -14.19
C THR A 98 8.43 -5.28 -12.90
N ILE A 99 9.14 -5.92 -11.97
CA ILE A 99 9.68 -5.31 -10.75
C ILE A 99 11.20 -5.30 -10.92
N ASP A 100 11.80 -4.11 -10.90
CA ASP A 100 13.24 -3.88 -10.97
C ASP A 100 13.95 -4.02 -9.60
#